data_AF-A0A165DL59-F1
#
_entry.id   AF-A0A165DL59-F1
#
_cell.length_a   1.000
_cell.length_b   1.000
_cell.length_c   1.000
_cell.angle_alpha   90.00
_cell.angle_beta   90.00
_cell.angle_gamma   90.00
#
_symmetry.space_group_name_H-M   'P 1'
#
loop_
_entity.id
_entity.type
_entity.pdbx_description
1 polymer ?
#
loop_
_entity_poly.entity_id
_entity_poly.type
_entity_poly.pdbx_seq_one_letter_code
_entity_poly.pdbx_strand_id
1 'polypeptide(L)'
;MDTSDQSDALPVNLTAGMPQIDYLTGPDVNGSWSTAIQLLPYLSIVGNQSTLGLANPTLYDILDPNDGVGNTTVNATTAEVECFNVPNTTATSSNVLGEEYYWKANAIYDNYDMTFFFWGILDSGRVIHDTWFDPNLHTGLPLGRNAVFLTTFDVVDSQGNAGSYVSGYNYTNLQVIGCTLSWTPTKAIVDTGSRYVLAIEPGRAINRSSAWSEWKPGLQNSTDQREDLQADVWASMLDDPINGAYYNGYALPNANGEPLPTSQIDEYIMTALGQPLGGNVTLTQFENTLSDLSASVFWASVHLLPSGQPGNDTSIVRGSTVVAQTVSRLNINPIPLFFGFVASVLLLVLAIFLTYGATKASYMLDGMGPLHVIWLTAEHADLRKRIASVGEPATSDLRRAGMLETISLDHGASNVTLVDVEYTRVDGKDNE
;
A
#
# COMPACT_ATOMS: atom_id res chain seq x y z
N MET A 1 -3.80 45.81 10.17
CA MET A 1 -4.67 45.13 9.19
C MET A 1 -4.38 43.67 9.40
N ASP A 2 -5.00 43.10 10.44
CA ASP A 2 -4.72 41.75 10.89
C ASP A 2 -5.60 40.82 10.07
N THR A 3 -5.02 40.24 9.02
CA THR A 3 -5.58 39.09 8.34
C THR A 3 -5.50 37.92 9.30
N SER A 4 -6.52 37.76 10.13
CA SER A 4 -6.75 36.53 10.87
C SER A 4 -7.02 35.44 9.83
N ASP A 5 -6.02 34.60 9.55
CA ASP A 5 -6.20 33.31 8.89
C ASP A 5 -7.09 32.46 9.80
N GLN A 6 -8.41 32.63 9.69
CA GLN A 6 -9.35 31.63 10.16
C GLN A 6 -9.29 30.48 9.17
N SER A 7 -8.40 29.52 9.44
CA SER A 7 -8.51 28.19 8.88
C SER A 7 -9.82 27.60 9.40
N ASP A 8 -10.85 27.55 8.57
CA ASP A 8 -12.06 26.82 8.90
C ASP A 8 -11.69 25.32 9.00
N ALA A 9 -12.17 24.69 10.08
CA ALA A 9 -11.93 23.29 10.40
C ALA A 9 -12.93 22.41 9.64
N LEU A 10 -12.44 21.58 8.71
CA LEU A 10 -13.25 20.63 7.95
C LEU A 10 -13.17 19.24 8.60
N PRO A 11 -14.28 18.66 9.10
CA PRO A 11 -14.29 17.28 9.53
C PRO A 11 -14.12 16.36 8.33
N VAL A 12 -13.13 15.46 8.39
CA VAL A 12 -12.81 14.48 7.35
C VAL A 12 -12.81 13.09 7.97
N ASN A 13 -13.48 12.16 7.30
CA ASN A 13 -13.46 10.77 7.69
C ASN A 13 -12.09 10.14 7.41
N LEU A 14 -11.72 9.16 8.22
CA LEU A 14 -10.49 8.39 8.03
C LEU A 14 -10.76 6.90 8.16
N THR A 15 -9.87 6.13 7.56
CA THR A 15 -9.78 4.69 7.66
C THR A 15 -8.57 4.36 8.52
N ALA A 16 -8.73 3.57 9.57
CA ALA A 16 -7.60 3.14 10.39
C ALA A 16 -6.62 2.33 9.54
N GLY A 17 -5.31 2.63 9.65
CA GLY A 17 -4.29 1.88 8.93
C GLY A 17 -4.04 0.48 9.53
N MET A 18 -4.22 0.37 10.84
CA MET A 18 -4.13 -0.91 11.55
C MET A 18 -5.48 -1.65 11.49
N PRO A 19 -5.53 -2.92 11.07
CA PRO A 19 -6.74 -3.73 11.21
C PRO A 19 -7.17 -3.86 12.67
N GLN A 20 -8.49 -3.90 12.87
CA GLN A 20 -9.03 -4.47 14.10
C GLN A 20 -9.15 -5.98 13.93
N ILE A 21 -8.49 -6.72 14.83
CA ILE A 21 -8.63 -8.17 14.92
C ILE A 21 -9.78 -8.48 15.88
N ASP A 22 -10.89 -8.97 15.33
CA ASP A 22 -12.13 -9.17 16.11
C ASP A 22 -12.20 -10.54 16.77
N TYR A 23 -11.68 -11.55 16.08
CA TYR A 23 -11.69 -12.93 16.57
C TYR A 23 -10.52 -13.70 15.96
N LEU A 24 -10.07 -14.74 16.66
CA LEU A 24 -9.28 -15.78 16.01
C LEU A 24 -10.15 -17.02 16.07
N THR A 25 -10.87 -17.29 14.98
CA THR A 25 -11.39 -18.64 14.78
C THR A 25 -10.19 -19.58 14.67
N GLY A 26 -10.39 -20.87 14.92
CA GLY A 26 -9.30 -21.86 14.84
C GLY A 26 -8.64 -21.91 13.44
N PRO A 27 -7.90 -22.96 13.11
CA PRO A 27 -7.07 -23.05 11.89
C PRO A 27 -7.82 -23.00 10.52
N ASP A 28 -9.03 -22.47 10.42
CA ASP A 28 -9.66 -22.03 9.17
C ASP A 28 -9.04 -20.69 8.68
N VAL A 29 -7.70 -20.66 8.61
CA VAL A 29 -6.82 -19.51 8.31
C VAL A 29 -6.81 -19.14 6.80
N ASN A 30 -7.61 -19.79 5.97
CA ASN A 30 -7.39 -19.87 4.51
C ASN A 30 -7.92 -18.68 3.69
N GLY A 31 -7.72 -17.44 4.10
CA GLY A 31 -8.20 -16.31 3.28
C GLY A 31 -7.29 -15.11 3.24
N SER A 32 -7.27 -14.37 4.34
CA SER A 32 -6.73 -13.01 4.32
C SER A 32 -5.21 -12.99 4.34
N TRP A 33 -4.57 -13.80 5.19
CA TRP A 33 -3.13 -13.83 5.34
C TRP A 33 -2.43 -14.37 4.09
N SER A 34 -2.82 -15.54 3.59
CA SER A 34 -2.32 -16.11 2.34
C SER A 34 -2.44 -15.16 1.15
N THR A 35 -3.60 -14.52 0.99
CA THR A 35 -3.79 -13.56 -0.11
C THR A 35 -2.89 -12.34 0.08
N ALA A 36 -2.76 -11.83 1.30
CA ALA A 36 -1.86 -10.72 1.63
C ALA A 36 -0.39 -11.07 1.37
N ILE A 37 0.02 -12.28 1.72
CA ILE A 37 1.39 -12.79 1.54
C ILE A 37 1.73 -12.94 0.07
N GLN A 38 0.80 -13.38 -0.78
CA GLN A 38 1.01 -13.45 -2.24
C GLN A 38 1.34 -12.08 -2.86
N LEU A 39 1.07 -10.98 -2.15
CA LEU A 39 1.33 -9.62 -2.58
C LEU A 39 2.70 -9.10 -2.10
N LEU A 40 3.41 -9.84 -1.25
CA LEU A 40 4.73 -9.45 -0.74
C LEU A 40 5.76 -9.15 -1.84
N PRO A 41 5.87 -9.93 -2.93
CA PRO A 41 6.80 -9.62 -4.01
C PRO A 41 6.48 -8.27 -4.69
N TYR A 42 5.21 -7.87 -4.72
CA TYR A 42 4.82 -6.56 -5.26
C TYR A 42 5.19 -5.44 -4.27
N LEU A 43 4.93 -5.65 -2.98
CA LEU A 43 5.24 -4.67 -1.93
C LEU A 43 6.74 -4.44 -1.77
N SER A 44 7.57 -5.47 -1.96
CA SER A 44 9.03 -5.32 -1.95
C SER A 44 9.56 -4.46 -3.12
N ILE A 45 8.90 -4.50 -4.28
CA ILE A 45 9.30 -3.73 -5.47
C ILE A 45 8.80 -2.29 -5.42
N VAL A 46 7.52 -2.10 -5.07
CA VAL A 46 6.88 -0.78 -5.03
C VAL A 46 7.49 0.09 -3.94
N GLY A 47 8.00 -0.54 -2.89
CA GLY A 47 8.65 0.15 -1.78
C GLY A 47 7.64 0.91 -0.93
N ASN A 48 8.06 1.24 0.29
CA ASN A 48 7.14 1.69 1.32
C ASN A 48 6.71 3.17 1.19
N GLN A 49 7.16 3.90 0.17
CA GLN A 49 6.83 5.34 0.04
C GLN A 49 5.63 5.64 -0.86
N SER A 50 5.18 4.68 -1.68
CA SER A 50 4.07 4.88 -2.61
C SER A 50 2.76 4.22 -2.18
N THR A 51 2.72 3.65 -0.98
CA THR A 51 1.57 2.89 -0.51
C THR A 51 0.78 3.71 0.53
N LEU A 52 -0.44 4.10 0.19
CA LEU A 52 -1.30 4.84 1.13
C LEU A 52 -1.61 3.98 2.35
N GLY A 53 -1.27 4.49 3.54
CA GLY A 53 -1.51 3.83 4.83
C GLY A 53 -0.38 2.92 5.31
N LEU A 54 0.71 2.78 4.55
CA LEU A 54 1.91 2.03 4.92
C LEU A 54 3.16 2.86 4.63
N ALA A 55 4.03 2.99 5.61
CA ALA A 55 5.33 3.62 5.45
C ALA A 55 6.37 2.97 6.37
N ASN A 56 7.34 2.28 5.78
CA ASN A 56 8.31 1.43 6.48
C ASN A 56 7.55 0.40 7.38
N PRO A 57 7.91 0.15 8.65
CA PRO A 57 7.14 -0.78 9.48
C PRO A 57 5.90 -0.11 10.09
N THR A 58 5.50 1.07 9.62
CA THR A 58 4.43 1.87 10.23
C THR A 58 3.17 1.87 9.38
N LEU A 59 2.06 1.47 10.00
CA LEU A 59 0.71 1.60 9.48
C LEU A 59 0.11 2.91 9.97
N TYR A 60 -0.45 3.73 9.08
CA TYR A 60 -1.01 5.02 9.46
C TYR A 60 -2.43 5.22 8.92
N ASP A 61 -3.26 5.96 9.64
CA ASP A 61 -4.65 6.17 9.23
C ASP A 61 -4.72 6.95 7.90
N ILE A 62 -5.58 6.49 7.00
CA ILE A 62 -5.76 7.03 5.67
C ILE A 62 -6.95 8.00 5.67
N LEU A 63 -6.71 9.26 5.30
CA LEU A 63 -7.79 10.24 5.12
C LEU A 63 -8.65 9.86 3.89
N ASP A 64 -9.97 9.97 4.02
CA ASP A 64 -10.85 9.89 2.85
C ASP A 64 -10.56 11.08 1.91
N PRO A 65 -10.81 10.96 0.59
CA PRO A 65 -10.65 12.07 -0.34
C PRO A 65 -11.38 13.33 0.15
N ASN A 66 -10.67 14.46 0.22
CA ASN A 66 -11.18 15.69 0.82
C ASN A 66 -10.52 16.94 0.18
N ASP A 67 -11.13 18.11 0.40
CA ASP A 67 -10.66 19.42 -0.08
C ASP A 67 -9.77 20.14 0.96
N GLY A 68 -9.30 19.43 1.97
CA GLY A 68 -8.40 19.95 2.98
C GLY A 68 -7.00 20.19 2.41
N VAL A 69 -6.25 21.05 3.08
CA VAL A 69 -4.90 21.47 2.67
C VAL A 69 -3.96 21.48 3.86
N GLY A 70 -2.66 21.43 3.56
CA GLY A 70 -1.62 21.43 4.56
C GLY A 70 -1.42 20.05 5.17
N ASN A 71 -1.03 20.02 6.44
CA ASN A 71 -0.58 18.81 7.10
C ASN A 71 -1.57 18.44 8.20
N THR A 72 -1.89 17.15 8.31
CA THR A 72 -2.74 16.61 9.37
C THR A 72 -2.01 15.53 10.12
N THR A 73 -2.11 15.54 11.45
CA THR A 73 -1.60 14.46 12.28
C THR A 73 -2.65 13.37 12.39
N VAL A 74 -2.28 12.14 12.05
CA VAL A 74 -3.11 10.94 12.12
C VAL A 74 -2.53 9.93 13.11
N ASN A 75 -3.32 8.97 13.56
CA ASN A 75 -2.76 7.87 14.33
C ASN A 75 -1.93 6.96 13.42
N ALA A 76 -0.93 6.34 14.03
CA ALA A 76 -0.13 5.34 13.37
C ALA A 76 0.28 4.28 14.38
N THR A 77 0.61 3.10 13.89
CA THR A 77 1.09 1.97 14.70
C THR A 77 2.30 1.38 14.00
N THR A 78 3.40 1.25 14.72
CA THR A 78 4.67 0.75 14.16
C THR A 78 4.92 -0.66 14.65
N ALA A 79 5.19 -1.59 13.72
CA ALA A 79 5.65 -2.93 14.04
C ALA A 79 7.07 -2.85 14.61
N GLU A 80 7.29 -3.52 15.74
CA GLU A 80 8.59 -3.66 16.38
C GLU A 80 8.84 -5.15 16.62
N VAL A 81 9.76 -5.72 15.84
CA VAL A 81 10.26 -7.07 16.04
C VAL A 81 11.59 -7.01 16.79
N GLU A 82 11.66 -7.67 17.93
CA GLU A 82 12.90 -7.87 18.68
C GLU A 82 13.33 -9.32 18.55
N CYS A 83 14.59 -9.55 18.19
CA CYS A 83 15.14 -10.87 17.96
C CYS A 83 16.24 -11.20 18.97
N PHE A 84 16.32 -12.47 19.29
CA PHE A 84 17.03 -12.97 20.45
C PHE A 84 17.72 -14.28 20.13
N ASN A 85 18.68 -14.61 20.98
CA ASN A 85 19.47 -15.80 20.88
C ASN A 85 18.75 -17.00 21.53
N VAL A 86 18.70 -18.15 20.85
CA VAL A 86 18.12 -19.40 21.39
C VAL A 86 19.24 -20.39 21.76
N PRO A 87 19.70 -20.43 23.02
CA PRO A 87 20.85 -21.24 23.41
C PRO A 87 20.55 -22.74 23.40
N ASN A 88 21.63 -23.54 23.42
CA ASN A 88 21.59 -25.00 23.61
C ASN A 88 20.72 -25.76 22.60
N THR A 89 20.59 -25.24 21.38
CA THR A 89 19.82 -25.91 20.34
C THR A 89 20.59 -27.12 19.80
N THR A 90 19.93 -28.28 19.77
CA THR A 90 20.47 -29.53 19.24
C THR A 90 19.55 -30.09 18.15
N ALA A 91 20.09 -30.31 16.94
CA ALA A 91 19.42 -31.04 15.88
C ALA A 91 19.76 -32.53 15.95
N THR A 92 18.75 -33.33 15.69
CA THR A 92 18.84 -34.77 15.52
C THR A 92 18.13 -35.15 14.23
N SER A 93 18.76 -36.00 13.42
CA SER A 93 18.09 -36.59 12.27
C SER A 93 17.00 -37.52 12.78
N SER A 94 15.77 -37.26 12.39
CA SER A 94 14.63 -38.09 12.76
C SER A 94 14.45 -39.13 11.66
N ASN A 95 14.87 -40.37 11.91
CA ASN A 95 14.72 -41.49 10.95
C ASN A 95 13.27 -42.00 10.85
N VAL A 96 12.29 -41.13 11.09
CA VAL A 96 10.89 -41.50 11.02
C VAL A 96 10.56 -41.72 9.54
N LEU A 97 10.13 -42.95 9.21
CA LEU A 97 9.63 -43.37 7.89
C LEU A 97 10.64 -43.56 6.74
N GLY A 98 11.95 -43.60 7.03
CA GLY A 98 12.96 -43.82 5.97
C GLY A 98 13.21 -42.59 5.08
N GLU A 99 12.80 -41.42 5.56
CA GLU A 99 13.05 -40.13 4.93
C GLU A 99 14.38 -39.58 5.45
N GLU A 100 15.46 -39.68 4.66
CA GLU A 100 16.84 -39.31 5.05
C GLU A 100 17.06 -37.81 5.34
N TYR A 101 16.01 -36.99 5.29
CA TYR A 101 16.12 -35.53 5.32
C TYR A 101 15.16 -34.84 6.29
N TYR A 102 14.61 -35.58 7.24
CA TYR A 102 13.77 -35.00 8.28
C TYR A 102 14.60 -34.69 9.53
N TRP A 103 14.67 -33.41 9.88
CA TRP A 103 15.44 -32.94 11.02
C TRP A 103 14.54 -32.39 12.11
N LYS A 104 14.84 -32.80 13.33
CA LYS A 104 14.19 -32.34 14.54
C LYS A 104 15.23 -31.57 15.34
N ALA A 105 15.00 -30.28 15.59
CA ALA A 105 15.84 -29.51 16.48
C ALA A 105 15.09 -29.13 17.76
N ASN A 106 15.81 -29.29 18.87
CA ASN A 106 15.29 -29.13 20.22
C ASN A 106 16.06 -28.02 20.91
N ALA A 107 15.34 -27.12 21.54
CA ALA A 107 15.87 -26.10 22.44
C ALA A 107 15.14 -26.20 23.77
N ILE A 108 15.88 -26.16 24.88
CA ILE A 108 15.31 -26.19 26.23
C ILE A 108 15.34 -24.78 26.81
N TYR A 109 14.17 -24.26 27.19
CA TYR A 109 14.00 -22.91 27.72
C TYR A 109 13.12 -22.93 28.98
N ASP A 110 13.58 -22.42 30.12
CA ASP A 110 12.81 -22.36 31.39
C ASP A 110 12.05 -23.67 31.74
N ASN A 111 12.64 -24.82 31.42
CA ASN A 111 12.07 -26.19 31.54
C ASN A 111 11.01 -26.61 30.50
N TYR A 112 10.84 -25.82 29.45
CA TYR A 112 10.06 -26.15 28.26
C TYR A 112 10.98 -26.69 27.17
N ASP A 113 10.58 -27.77 26.52
CA ASP A 113 11.26 -28.33 25.35
C ASP A 113 10.55 -27.82 24.09
N MET A 114 11.23 -26.95 23.36
CA MET A 114 10.78 -26.42 22.08
C MET A 114 11.35 -27.29 20.98
N THR A 115 10.48 -28.01 20.28
CA THR A 115 10.85 -28.84 19.14
C THR A 115 10.39 -28.19 17.84
N PHE A 116 11.32 -27.94 16.93
CA PHE A 116 11.07 -27.50 15.56
C PHE A 116 11.44 -28.60 14.59
N PHE A 117 10.67 -28.66 13.50
CA PHE A 117 10.85 -29.66 12.46
C PHE A 117 11.12 -28.96 11.14
N PHE A 118 12.15 -29.41 10.44
CA PHE A 118 12.44 -28.91 9.12
C PHE A 118 12.88 -30.04 8.21
N TRP A 119 12.60 -29.84 6.93
CA TRP A 119 12.85 -30.81 5.88
C TRP A 119 14.10 -30.41 5.10
N GLY A 120 14.78 -31.40 4.54
CA GLY A 120 15.81 -31.19 3.52
C GLY A 120 17.18 -30.75 4.03
N ILE A 121 18.05 -30.53 3.03
CA ILE A 121 19.32 -29.83 3.17
C ILE A 121 19.05 -28.36 2.88
N LEU A 122 19.43 -27.48 3.80
CA LEU A 122 19.28 -26.05 3.60
C LEU A 122 20.47 -25.50 2.81
N ASP A 123 20.22 -24.93 1.64
CA ASP A 123 21.26 -24.23 0.89
C ASP A 123 21.81 -23.05 1.70
N SER A 124 23.05 -22.65 1.42
CA SER A 124 23.66 -21.46 2.00
C SER A 124 22.86 -20.20 1.65
N GLY A 125 22.71 -19.28 2.60
CA GLY A 125 22.01 -18.02 2.38
C GLY A 125 20.50 -18.19 2.24
N ARG A 126 19.88 -18.99 3.11
CA ARG A 126 18.42 -19.18 3.23
C ARG A 126 17.95 -18.83 4.64
N VAL A 127 16.67 -18.46 4.73
CA VAL A 127 15.89 -18.34 5.96
C VAL A 127 14.69 -19.27 5.88
N ILE A 128 14.32 -19.86 7.01
CA ILE A 128 13.08 -20.59 7.21
C ILE A 128 12.47 -20.04 8.49
N HIS A 129 11.17 -19.83 8.49
CA HIS A 129 10.41 -19.51 9.69
C HIS A 129 9.64 -20.74 10.17
N ASP A 130 9.48 -20.84 11.48
CA ASP A 130 8.63 -21.84 12.15
C ASP A 130 7.85 -21.14 13.26
N THR A 131 6.57 -21.44 13.38
CA THR A 131 5.72 -20.88 14.42
C THR A 131 4.87 -21.97 15.05
N TRP A 132 4.68 -21.87 16.36
CA TRP A 132 3.89 -22.84 17.10
C TRP A 132 2.60 -22.19 17.54
N PHE A 133 1.61 -22.20 16.66
CA PHE A 133 0.26 -21.80 17.02
C PHE A 133 -0.71 -22.95 16.74
N ASP A 134 -0.99 -23.75 17.77
CA ASP A 134 -2.17 -24.62 17.76
C ASP A 134 -3.15 -24.15 18.84
N PRO A 135 -4.26 -23.50 18.46
CA PRO A 135 -5.25 -23.03 19.43
C PRO A 135 -5.95 -24.18 20.18
N ASN A 136 -5.76 -25.44 19.77
CA ASN A 136 -6.42 -26.62 20.36
C ASN A 136 -5.50 -27.41 21.33
N LEU A 137 -4.19 -27.19 21.31
CA LEU A 137 -3.25 -27.92 22.17
C LEU A 137 -3.05 -27.21 23.51
N HIS A 138 -3.32 -27.93 24.61
CA HIS A 138 -3.24 -27.43 26.00
C HIS A 138 -1.80 -27.41 26.57
N THR A 139 -0.80 -27.28 25.71
CA THR A 139 0.61 -27.27 26.12
C THR A 139 1.15 -25.84 26.07
N GLY A 140 2.18 -25.54 26.86
CA GLY A 140 2.79 -24.20 26.98
C GLY A 140 3.45 -23.75 25.68
N LEU A 141 2.62 -23.34 24.73
CA LEU A 141 3.03 -22.78 23.46
C LEU A 141 3.50 -21.34 23.70
N PRO A 142 4.52 -20.88 22.94
CA PRO A 142 4.82 -19.47 22.85
C PRO A 142 3.54 -18.70 22.49
N LEU A 143 3.33 -17.51 23.08
CA LEU A 143 2.28 -16.60 22.63
C LEU A 143 2.39 -16.39 21.12
N GLY A 144 1.28 -16.23 20.42
CA GLY A 144 1.24 -16.10 18.96
C GLY A 144 1.99 -14.86 18.41
N ARG A 145 2.54 -14.01 19.27
CA ARG A 145 3.49 -12.95 18.91
C ARG A 145 4.94 -13.41 18.79
N ASN A 146 5.22 -14.70 19.00
CA ASN A 146 6.56 -15.27 18.98
C ASN A 146 6.74 -16.16 17.75
N ALA A 147 7.90 -16.07 17.13
CA ALA A 147 8.27 -16.89 15.98
C ALA A 147 9.75 -17.29 16.07
N VAL A 148 10.10 -18.42 15.46
CA VAL A 148 11.49 -18.86 15.32
C VAL A 148 11.90 -18.81 13.87
N PHE A 149 13.13 -18.37 13.63
CA PHE A 149 13.75 -18.33 12.33
C PHE A 149 15.03 -19.15 12.36
N LEU A 150 15.20 -20.01 11.36
CA LEU A 150 16.43 -20.72 11.05
C LEU A 150 17.10 -20.03 9.88
N THR A 151 18.38 -19.73 10.00
CA THR A 151 19.17 -19.09 8.94
C THR A 151 20.41 -19.91 8.62
N THR A 152 20.80 -19.97 7.35
CA THR A 152 22.07 -20.59 6.90
C THR A 152 23.14 -19.55 6.55
N PHE A 153 22.97 -18.33 7.05
CA PHE A 153 23.89 -17.22 6.96
C PHE A 153 24.05 -16.61 8.35
N ASP A 154 25.18 -15.96 8.61
CA ASP A 154 25.46 -15.41 9.92
C ASP A 154 24.69 -14.11 10.14
N VAL A 155 23.86 -14.10 11.18
CA VAL A 155 23.27 -12.89 11.75
C VAL A 155 24.11 -12.45 12.94
N VAL A 156 24.72 -11.28 12.83
CA VAL A 156 25.61 -10.71 13.85
C VAL A 156 25.01 -9.48 14.50
N ASP A 157 25.21 -9.31 15.79
CA ASP A 157 24.75 -8.11 16.49
C ASP A 157 25.60 -6.86 16.16
N SER A 158 25.22 -5.72 16.73
CA SER A 158 25.95 -4.45 16.57
C SER A 158 27.40 -4.47 17.06
N GLN A 159 27.80 -5.47 17.84
CA GLN A 159 29.17 -5.66 18.32
C GLN A 159 29.95 -6.71 17.49
N GLY A 160 29.30 -7.32 16.49
CA GLY A 160 29.87 -8.37 15.66
C GLY A 160 29.81 -9.77 16.26
N ASN A 161 29.05 -9.97 17.33
CA ASN A 161 28.85 -11.31 17.90
C ASN A 161 27.78 -12.06 17.09
N ALA A 162 28.04 -13.33 16.77
CA ALA A 162 27.03 -14.21 16.20
C ALA A 162 26.06 -14.74 17.28
N GLY A 163 24.85 -15.11 16.89
CA GLY A 163 23.91 -15.80 17.77
C GLY A 163 24.23 -17.29 17.92
N SER A 164 23.28 -18.07 18.46
CA SER A 164 23.48 -19.51 18.70
C SER A 164 23.31 -20.32 17.43
N TYR A 165 24.24 -21.24 17.25
CA TYR A 165 24.18 -22.24 16.21
C TYR A 165 23.52 -23.53 16.71
N VAL A 166 22.90 -24.23 15.79
CA VAL A 166 22.33 -25.55 16.00
C VAL A 166 23.44 -26.59 15.98
N SER A 167 23.66 -27.25 17.11
CA SER A 167 24.61 -28.36 17.20
C SER A 167 24.00 -29.67 16.69
N GLY A 168 24.82 -30.62 16.22
CA GLY A 168 24.34 -31.94 15.77
C GLY A 168 23.77 -31.98 14.34
N TYR A 169 23.62 -30.83 13.68
CA TYR A 169 23.36 -30.73 12.25
C TYR A 169 24.68 -30.78 11.47
N ASN A 170 24.67 -31.36 10.25
CA ASN A 170 25.89 -31.48 9.43
C ASN A 170 26.43 -30.13 8.93
N TYR A 171 25.67 -29.04 9.05
CA TYR A 171 26.10 -27.70 8.66
C TYR A 171 26.48 -26.88 9.89
N THR A 172 27.69 -26.31 9.87
CA THR A 172 28.23 -25.49 10.96
C THR A 172 27.58 -24.12 11.08
N ASN A 173 26.80 -23.69 10.09
CA ASN A 173 26.33 -22.31 9.96
C ASN A 173 24.80 -22.19 10.11
N LEU A 174 24.13 -23.20 10.67
CA LEU A 174 22.70 -23.13 10.94
C LEU A 174 22.48 -22.37 12.24
N GLN A 175 21.97 -21.14 12.17
CA GLN A 175 21.66 -20.30 13.32
C GLN A 175 20.16 -20.32 13.60
N VAL A 176 19.79 -20.36 14.88
CA VAL A 176 18.39 -20.26 15.34
C VAL A 176 18.20 -18.93 16.05
N ILE A 177 17.14 -18.23 15.66
CA ILE A 177 16.81 -16.89 16.12
C ILE A 177 15.36 -16.90 16.58
N GLY A 178 15.12 -16.53 17.83
CA GLY A 178 13.78 -16.37 18.37
C GLY A 178 13.39 -14.90 18.31
N CYS A 179 12.23 -14.57 17.74
CA CYS A 179 11.78 -13.20 17.59
C CYS A 179 10.39 -13.00 18.21
N THR A 180 10.13 -11.78 18.64
CA THR A 180 8.86 -11.37 19.27
C THR A 180 8.36 -10.09 18.63
N LEU A 181 7.13 -10.10 18.12
CA LEU A 181 6.44 -8.93 17.59
C LEU A 181 5.78 -8.14 18.72
N SER A 182 5.85 -6.82 18.58
CA SER A 182 5.05 -5.87 19.33
C SER A 182 4.61 -4.71 18.43
N TRP A 183 3.55 -4.02 18.84
CA TRP A 183 3.02 -2.85 18.15
C TRP A 183 3.13 -1.62 19.03
N THR A 184 3.79 -0.57 18.53
CA THR A 184 3.93 0.69 19.25
C THR A 184 3.02 1.76 18.64
N PRO A 185 2.06 2.31 19.40
CA PRO A 185 1.28 3.46 18.97
C PRO A 185 2.18 4.68 18.75
N THR A 186 2.01 5.34 17.61
CA THR A 186 2.78 6.50 17.15
C THR A 186 1.84 7.51 16.47
N LYS A 187 2.38 8.63 15.97
CA LYS A 187 1.66 9.54 15.08
C LYS A 187 2.40 9.72 13.77
N ALA A 188 1.63 9.93 12.72
CA ALA A 188 2.15 10.31 11.43
C ALA A 188 1.59 11.69 11.04
N ILE A 189 2.43 12.51 10.41
CA ILE A 189 2.04 13.75 9.76
C ILE A 189 1.85 13.41 8.29
N VAL A 190 0.63 13.52 7.79
CA VAL A 190 0.28 13.29 6.39
C VAL A 190 -0.04 14.61 5.71
N ASP A 191 0.31 14.71 4.44
CA ASP A 191 -0.19 15.79 3.59
C ASP A 191 -1.68 15.56 3.32
N THR A 192 -2.54 16.52 3.65
CA THR A 192 -4.00 16.34 3.61
C THR A 192 -4.52 16.09 2.20
N GLY A 193 -3.91 16.72 1.19
CA GLY A 193 -4.36 16.62 -0.21
C GLY A 193 -3.92 15.32 -0.88
N SER A 194 -2.64 14.97 -0.75
CA SER A 194 -2.06 13.76 -1.37
C SER A 194 -2.24 12.50 -0.52
N ARG A 195 -2.42 12.66 0.80
CA ARG A 195 -2.59 11.61 1.82
C ARG A 195 -1.34 10.75 2.08
N TYR A 196 -0.21 11.15 1.51
CA TYR A 196 1.07 10.52 1.79
C TYR A 196 1.67 11.06 3.09
N VAL A 197 2.43 10.20 3.75
CA VAL A 197 3.17 10.58 4.94
C VAL A 197 4.31 11.55 4.60
N LEU A 198 4.41 12.61 5.39
CA LEU A 198 5.50 13.60 5.34
C LEU A 198 6.53 13.34 6.44
N ALA A 199 6.04 12.93 7.63
CA ALA A 199 6.89 12.58 8.76
C ALA A 199 6.17 11.57 9.65
N ILE A 200 6.94 10.69 10.28
CA ILE A 200 6.45 9.78 11.32
C ILE A 200 7.18 10.20 12.59
N GLU A 201 6.45 10.31 13.71
CA GLU A 201 7.09 10.51 15.00
C GLU A 201 8.12 9.41 15.20
N PRO A 202 9.36 9.73 15.60
CA PRO A 202 10.41 8.73 15.75
C PRO A 202 9.96 7.71 16.79
N GLY A 203 9.47 6.57 16.30
CA GLY A 203 9.20 5.40 17.11
C GLY A 203 10.50 4.81 17.63
N ARG A 204 10.37 3.89 18.59
CA ARG A 204 11.51 3.12 19.08
C ARG A 204 12.15 2.25 17.99
N ALA A 205 11.48 2.02 16.86
CA ALA A 205 11.85 1.08 15.81
C ALA A 205 13.13 1.44 15.01
N ILE A 206 13.43 2.72 14.75
CA ILE A 206 14.37 3.06 13.64
C ILE A 206 15.83 3.26 14.09
N ASN A 207 16.15 3.27 15.39
CA ASN A 207 17.47 3.72 15.85
C ASN A 207 18.09 2.87 16.99
N ARG A 208 17.90 1.55 16.94
CA ARG A 208 18.47 0.64 17.94
C ARG A 208 19.71 -0.06 17.38
N SER A 209 20.83 0.06 18.09
CA SER A 209 21.88 -0.96 18.03
C SER A 209 21.34 -2.20 18.73
N SER A 210 21.12 -3.28 18.00
CA SER A 210 20.62 -4.53 18.58
C SER A 210 21.81 -5.36 19.10
N ALA A 211 21.65 -5.97 20.26
CA ALA A 211 22.65 -6.81 20.90
C ALA A 211 22.00 -8.15 21.22
N TRP A 212 22.72 -9.26 21.06
CA TRP A 212 22.15 -10.55 21.41
C TRP A 212 21.88 -10.64 22.91
N SER A 213 20.64 -11.00 23.25
CA SER A 213 20.28 -11.50 24.56
C SER A 213 19.53 -12.82 24.45
N GLU A 214 19.48 -13.57 25.55
CA GLU A 214 18.74 -14.82 25.60
C GLU A 214 17.25 -14.59 25.32
N TRP A 215 16.68 -15.41 24.44
CA TRP A 215 15.27 -15.34 24.10
C TRP A 215 14.42 -15.89 25.24
N LYS A 216 13.39 -15.13 25.62
CA LYS A 216 12.45 -15.47 26.67
C LYS A 216 11.03 -15.32 26.14
N PRO A 217 10.52 -16.29 25.35
CA PRO A 217 9.19 -16.15 24.79
C PRO A 217 8.16 -16.09 25.92
N GLY A 218 7.23 -15.14 25.83
CA GLY A 218 6.05 -15.19 26.67
C GLY A 218 5.27 -16.47 26.38
N LEU A 219 4.88 -17.20 27.42
CA LEU A 219 4.17 -18.47 27.30
C LEU A 219 2.68 -18.28 27.58
N GLN A 220 1.85 -18.94 26.78
CA GLN A 220 0.41 -18.94 26.98
C GLN A 220 0.00 -20.08 27.93
N ASN A 221 -0.63 -19.77 29.07
CA ASN A 221 -1.16 -20.84 29.96
C ASN A 221 -2.58 -21.29 29.55
N SER A 222 -3.34 -20.46 28.82
CA SER A 222 -4.64 -20.82 28.26
C SER A 222 -4.97 -20.00 27.01
N THR A 223 -5.83 -20.52 26.13
CA THR A 223 -6.30 -19.85 24.91
C THR A 223 -6.89 -18.47 25.15
N ASP A 224 -7.37 -18.20 26.37
CA ASP A 224 -7.98 -16.94 26.79
C ASP A 224 -6.95 -15.89 27.25
N GLN A 225 -5.68 -16.26 27.47
CA GLN A 225 -4.60 -15.35 27.88
C GLN A 225 -3.99 -14.56 26.71
N ARG A 226 -4.83 -14.05 25.81
CA ARG A 226 -4.36 -13.16 24.74
C ARG A 226 -4.20 -11.76 25.32
N GLU A 227 -2.98 -11.23 25.29
CA GLU A 227 -2.68 -9.91 25.84
C GLU A 227 -2.91 -8.82 24.79
N ASP A 228 -2.57 -9.12 23.53
CA ASP A 228 -2.73 -8.20 22.41
C ASP A 228 -3.00 -9.02 21.15
N LEU A 229 -4.27 -9.09 20.77
CA LEU A 229 -4.71 -9.82 19.57
C LEU A 229 -3.91 -9.40 18.33
N GLN A 230 -3.56 -8.13 18.19
CA GLN A 230 -2.86 -7.64 17.00
C GLN A 230 -1.43 -8.18 16.91
N ALA A 231 -0.76 -8.40 18.04
CA ALA A 231 0.54 -9.06 18.06
C ALA A 231 0.39 -10.58 18.02
N ASP A 232 -0.61 -11.12 18.72
CA ASP A 232 -0.79 -12.56 18.90
C ASP A 232 -1.26 -13.28 17.63
N VAL A 233 -1.73 -12.58 16.59
CA VAL A 233 -2.00 -13.17 15.26
C VAL A 233 -0.76 -13.39 14.41
N TRP A 234 0.41 -12.93 14.83
CA TRP A 234 1.62 -12.98 14.00
C TRP A 234 2.02 -14.41 13.62
N ALA A 235 1.94 -15.35 14.56
CA ALA A 235 2.20 -16.76 14.31
C ALA A 235 1.20 -17.31 13.28
N SER A 236 -0.09 -17.00 13.41
CA SER A 236 -1.09 -17.41 12.41
C SER A 236 -0.84 -16.79 11.02
N MET A 237 -0.31 -15.58 10.97
CA MET A 237 0.08 -14.92 9.71
C MET A 237 1.28 -15.64 9.06
N LEU A 238 2.25 -16.08 9.86
CA LEU A 238 3.44 -16.79 9.39
C LEU A 238 3.13 -18.26 9.03
N ASP A 239 2.27 -18.93 9.79
CA ASP A 239 1.92 -20.35 9.65
C ASP A 239 1.04 -20.68 8.42
N ASP A 240 0.49 -19.67 7.73
CA ASP A 240 -0.51 -19.89 6.67
C ASP A 240 -0.02 -20.96 5.66
N PRO A 241 -0.80 -22.03 5.42
CA PRO A 241 -0.38 -23.24 4.70
C PRO A 241 0.09 -23.00 3.27
N ILE A 242 -0.22 -21.85 2.67
CA ILE A 242 0.33 -21.45 1.36
C ILE A 242 1.85 -21.15 1.45
N ASN A 243 2.39 -20.91 2.65
CA ASN A 243 3.80 -20.65 2.93
C ASN A 243 4.66 -21.85 3.36
N GLY A 244 4.16 -23.09 3.28
CA GLY A 244 5.07 -24.22 3.08
C GLY A 244 5.31 -25.22 4.21
N ALA A 245 4.40 -25.40 5.17
CA ALA A 245 4.48 -26.56 6.08
C ALA A 245 3.44 -27.65 5.78
N TYR A 246 2.30 -27.32 5.16
CA TYR A 246 1.26 -28.28 4.77
C TYR A 246 0.90 -28.16 3.30
N TYR A 247 1.88 -28.39 2.42
CA TYR A 247 1.53 -28.96 1.13
C TYR A 247 0.92 -30.34 1.41
N ASN A 248 -0.41 -30.40 1.53
CA ASN A 248 -1.22 -31.63 1.60
C ASN A 248 -1.09 -32.51 0.33
N GLY A 249 -0.11 -32.23 -0.54
CA GLY A 249 0.39 -33.12 -1.57
C GLY A 249 1.87 -33.37 -1.31
N TYR A 250 2.17 -34.57 -0.82
CA TYR A 250 3.47 -35.22 -0.61
C TYR A 250 4.39 -35.23 -1.84
N ALA A 251 4.73 -34.08 -2.41
CA ALA A 251 5.93 -33.97 -3.21
C ALA A 251 7.09 -33.80 -2.22
N LEU A 252 7.43 -34.89 -1.53
CA LEU A 252 8.74 -35.03 -0.90
C LEU A 252 9.77 -34.56 -1.95
N PRO A 253 10.75 -33.71 -1.59
CA PRO A 253 11.85 -33.45 -2.51
C PRO A 253 12.35 -34.81 -2.96
N ASN A 254 12.20 -35.10 -4.25
CA ASN A 254 12.65 -36.35 -4.82
C ASN A 254 14.11 -36.53 -4.34
N ALA A 255 14.53 -37.76 -4.04
CA ALA A 255 15.91 -38.09 -3.61
C ALA A 255 17.03 -37.60 -4.56
N ASN A 256 16.67 -36.86 -5.61
CA ASN A 256 17.50 -36.18 -6.59
C ASN A 256 18.08 -34.85 -6.09
N GLY A 257 17.74 -34.38 -4.89
CA GLY A 257 18.36 -33.17 -4.31
C GLY A 257 17.85 -31.85 -4.90
N GLU A 258 16.59 -31.80 -5.32
CA GLU A 258 15.98 -30.53 -5.73
C GLU A 258 15.84 -29.60 -4.50
N PRO A 259 16.18 -28.31 -4.64
CA PRO A 259 16.07 -27.34 -3.56
C PRO A 259 14.62 -27.24 -3.08
N LEU A 260 14.43 -27.08 -1.76
CA LEU A 260 13.11 -26.87 -1.19
C LEU A 260 12.47 -25.62 -1.80
N PRO A 261 11.16 -25.66 -2.12
CA PRO A 261 10.43 -24.47 -2.48
C PRO A 261 10.57 -23.45 -1.34
N THR A 262 10.91 -22.22 -1.69
CA THR A 262 11.06 -21.11 -0.73
C THR A 262 9.68 -20.51 -0.53
N SER A 263 9.28 -20.24 0.71
CA SER A 263 8.02 -19.56 0.98
C SER A 263 8.08 -18.11 0.48
N GLN A 264 6.93 -17.48 0.25
CA GLN A 264 6.88 -16.07 -0.16
C GLN A 264 7.39 -15.13 0.94
N ILE A 265 7.20 -15.52 2.21
CA ILE A 265 7.78 -14.83 3.38
C ILE A 265 9.30 -14.92 3.32
N ASP A 266 9.84 -16.13 3.14
CA ASP A 266 11.30 -16.32 3.10
C ASP A 266 11.87 -15.56 1.90
N GLU A 267 11.27 -15.65 0.72
CA GLU A 267 11.70 -14.90 -0.47
C GLU A 267 11.69 -13.38 -0.23
N TYR A 268 10.67 -12.86 0.45
CA TYR A 268 10.60 -11.45 0.84
C TYR A 268 11.76 -11.07 1.77
N ILE A 269 11.98 -11.83 2.84
CA ILE A 269 13.06 -11.58 3.81
C ILE A 269 14.40 -11.59 3.09
N MET A 270 14.64 -12.61 2.26
CA MET A 270 15.87 -12.78 1.52
C MET A 270 16.09 -11.64 0.50
N THR A 271 15.03 -11.20 -0.19
CA THR A 271 15.08 -10.05 -1.12
C THR A 271 15.37 -8.75 -0.38
N ALA A 272 14.69 -8.50 0.74
CA ALA A 272 14.84 -7.29 1.54
C ALA A 272 16.24 -7.19 2.19
N LEU A 273 16.86 -8.32 2.53
CA LEU A 273 18.23 -8.38 3.04
C LEU A 273 19.30 -8.26 1.93
N GLY A 274 18.90 -8.24 0.66
CA GLY A 274 19.80 -7.98 -0.47
C GLY A 274 20.50 -9.22 -1.04
N GLN A 275 19.74 -10.28 -1.35
CA GLN A 275 20.26 -11.47 -2.05
C GLN A 275 21.05 -11.14 -3.34
N PRO A 276 22.13 -11.91 -3.65
CA PRO A 276 22.69 -13.00 -2.86
C PRO A 276 23.40 -12.50 -1.60
N LEU A 277 23.15 -13.15 -0.46
CA LEU A 277 23.79 -12.79 0.80
C LEU A 277 25.27 -13.21 0.76
N GLY A 278 26.13 -12.27 0.38
CA GLY A 278 27.58 -12.45 0.31
C GLY A 278 28.33 -12.13 1.62
N GLY A 279 27.62 -11.78 2.69
CA GLY A 279 28.22 -11.38 3.97
C GLY A 279 27.26 -11.47 5.16
N ASN A 280 27.74 -11.07 6.33
CA ASN A 280 26.98 -11.12 7.58
C ASN A 280 25.83 -10.13 7.53
N VAL A 281 24.65 -10.58 7.94
CA VAL A 281 23.48 -9.72 8.14
C VAL A 281 23.52 -9.17 9.55
N THR A 282 23.30 -7.88 9.73
CA THR A 282 23.21 -7.33 11.09
C THR A 282 21.86 -7.68 11.73
N LEU A 283 21.84 -7.93 13.03
CA LEU A 283 20.62 -8.23 13.79
C LEU A 283 19.56 -7.14 13.60
N THR A 284 19.98 -5.88 13.61
CA THR A 284 19.10 -4.72 13.37
C THR A 284 18.52 -4.73 11.95
N GLN A 285 19.27 -5.14 10.92
CA GLN A 285 18.71 -5.30 9.57
C GLN A 285 17.66 -6.42 9.54
N PHE A 286 17.94 -7.55 10.21
CA PHE A 286 17.01 -8.68 10.28
C PHE A 286 15.69 -8.28 10.98
N GLU A 287 15.78 -7.62 12.14
CA GLU A 287 14.63 -7.11 12.90
C GLU A 287 13.81 -6.08 12.11
N ASN A 288 14.48 -5.15 11.42
CA ASN A 288 13.81 -4.15 10.57
C ASN A 288 13.09 -4.82 9.41
N THR A 289 13.72 -5.80 8.75
CA THR A 289 13.10 -6.57 7.66
C THR A 289 11.86 -7.33 8.14
N LEU A 290 11.91 -7.94 9.32
CA LEU A 290 10.73 -8.63 9.89
C LEU A 290 9.62 -7.64 10.29
N SER A 291 9.99 -6.46 10.78
CA SER A 291 9.03 -5.39 11.09
C SER A 291 8.33 -4.87 9.83
N ASP A 292 9.10 -4.64 8.75
CA ASP A 292 8.58 -4.22 7.44
C ASP A 292 7.69 -5.29 6.82
N LEU A 293 8.10 -6.57 6.88
CA LEU A 293 7.31 -7.72 6.46
C LEU A 293 5.96 -7.72 7.18
N SER A 294 5.98 -7.63 8.51
CA SER A 294 4.78 -7.72 9.34
C SER A 294 3.81 -6.58 9.02
N ALA A 295 4.29 -5.33 8.96
CA ALA A 295 3.47 -4.19 8.57
C ALA A 295 2.90 -4.35 7.16
N SER A 296 3.70 -4.83 6.21
CA SER A 296 3.28 -5.05 4.82
C SER A 296 2.14 -6.07 4.71
N VAL A 297 2.24 -7.21 5.41
CA VAL A 297 1.19 -8.23 5.39
C VAL A 297 -0.09 -7.75 6.08
N PHE A 298 0.03 -7.07 7.22
CA PHE A 298 -1.13 -6.47 7.91
C PHE A 298 -1.82 -5.39 7.08
N TRP A 299 -1.06 -4.57 6.36
CA TRP A 299 -1.63 -3.59 5.43
C TRP A 299 -2.38 -4.28 4.29
N ALA A 300 -1.75 -5.29 3.67
CA ALA A 300 -2.31 -5.98 2.52
C ALA A 300 -3.57 -6.78 2.86
N SER A 301 -3.65 -7.36 4.06
CA SER A 301 -4.82 -8.13 4.52
C SER A 301 -6.08 -7.27 4.65
N VAL A 302 -5.94 -5.95 4.73
CA VAL A 302 -7.06 -5.03 4.94
C VAL A 302 -7.38 -4.22 3.68
N HIS A 303 -6.35 -3.77 2.96
CA HIS A 303 -6.53 -2.78 1.91
C HIS A 303 -6.59 -3.36 0.49
N LEU A 304 -6.16 -4.61 0.30
CA LEU A 304 -6.17 -5.25 -1.03
C LEU A 304 -7.26 -6.31 -1.17
N LEU A 305 -7.87 -6.77 -0.07
CA LEU A 305 -8.96 -7.73 -0.14
C LEU A 305 -10.26 -7.05 -0.57
N PRO A 306 -11.04 -7.65 -1.49
CA PRO A 306 -12.34 -7.13 -1.89
C PRO A 306 -13.27 -6.95 -0.69
N SER A 307 -14.05 -5.87 -0.67
CA SER A 307 -15.08 -5.64 0.34
C SER A 307 -16.10 -6.79 0.32
N GLY A 308 -16.10 -7.62 1.38
CA GLY A 308 -16.91 -8.85 1.47
C GLY A 308 -16.10 -10.15 1.51
N GLN A 309 -14.78 -10.05 1.34
CA GLN A 309 -13.83 -11.14 1.50
C GLN A 309 -12.78 -10.98 2.64
N PRO A 310 -12.72 -9.90 3.46
CA PRO A 310 -11.88 -9.99 4.65
C PRO A 310 -12.45 -11.15 5.47
N GLY A 311 -11.58 -12.10 5.84
CA GLY A 311 -11.98 -13.20 6.71
C GLY A 311 -12.70 -12.64 7.93
N ASN A 312 -13.53 -13.46 8.57
CA ASN A 312 -14.31 -13.05 9.76
C ASN A 312 -13.47 -12.47 10.91
N ASP A 313 -12.14 -12.53 10.80
CA ASP A 313 -11.17 -12.20 11.84
C ASP A 313 -10.62 -10.76 11.75
N THR A 314 -10.75 -10.06 10.61
CA THR A 314 -10.21 -8.70 10.41
C THR A 314 -11.28 -7.70 9.97
N SER A 315 -11.36 -6.54 10.62
CA SER A 315 -12.25 -5.44 10.22
C SER A 315 -11.53 -4.10 10.08
N ILE A 316 -12.10 -3.26 9.21
CA ILE A 316 -11.64 -1.89 8.98
C ILE A 316 -12.34 -0.97 9.97
N VAL A 317 -11.57 -0.28 10.80
CA VAL A 317 -12.10 0.76 11.68
C VAL A 317 -12.20 2.08 10.93
N ARG A 318 -13.34 2.76 11.09
CA ARG A 318 -13.57 4.11 10.56
C ARG A 318 -13.55 5.12 11.69
N GLY A 319 -12.93 6.27 11.43
CA GLY A 319 -12.87 7.40 12.36
C GLY A 319 -13.09 8.72 11.65
N SER A 320 -12.89 9.81 12.38
CA SER A 320 -12.88 11.16 11.81
C SER A 320 -11.81 12.03 12.47
N THR A 321 -11.28 12.97 11.70
CA THR A 321 -10.34 13.99 12.15
C THR A 321 -10.75 15.34 11.57
N VAL A 322 -10.06 16.41 11.96
CA VAL A 322 -10.29 17.76 11.46
C VAL A 322 -9.08 18.19 10.66
N VAL A 323 -9.31 18.66 9.44
CA VAL A 323 -8.26 19.18 8.56
C VAL A 323 -8.47 20.67 8.32
N ALA A 324 -7.38 21.38 8.03
CA ALA A 324 -7.49 22.76 7.61
C ALA A 324 -8.06 22.83 6.19
N GLN A 325 -9.00 23.74 5.95
CA GLN A 325 -9.49 24.03 4.60
C GLN A 325 -9.04 25.42 4.18
N THR A 326 -8.50 25.56 2.97
CA THR A 326 -8.35 26.87 2.34
C THR A 326 -9.74 27.35 1.95
N VAL A 327 -10.40 28.03 2.87
CA VAL A 327 -11.47 28.93 2.50
C VAL A 327 -10.81 30.11 1.78
N SER A 328 -10.86 30.09 0.44
CA SER A 328 -10.59 31.29 -0.34
C SER A 328 -11.72 32.28 -0.05
N ARG A 329 -11.63 32.93 1.11
CA ARG A 329 -12.37 34.15 1.38
C ARG A 329 -11.64 35.20 0.58
N LEU A 330 -11.98 35.26 -0.70
CA LEU A 330 -11.63 36.39 -1.54
C LEU A 330 -12.25 37.60 -0.86
N ASN A 331 -11.49 38.25 0.02
CA ASN A 331 -11.88 39.46 0.72
C ASN A 331 -11.81 40.60 -0.29
N ILE A 332 -12.58 40.48 -1.37
CA ILE A 332 -12.79 41.59 -2.26
C ILE A 332 -13.57 42.58 -1.43
N ASN A 333 -12.90 43.67 -1.07
CA ASN A 333 -13.59 44.81 -0.53
C ASN A 333 -14.69 45.18 -1.54
N PRO A 334 -15.99 45.07 -1.20
CA PRO A 334 -17.05 45.31 -2.15
C PRO A 334 -17.08 46.77 -2.59
N ILE A 335 -16.43 47.67 -1.85
CA ILE A 335 -16.39 49.11 -2.13
C ILE A 335 -15.71 49.41 -3.48
N PRO A 336 -14.43 49.02 -3.73
CA PRO A 336 -13.80 49.16 -5.05
C PRO A 336 -14.59 48.52 -6.20
N LEU A 337 -15.12 47.31 -5.97
CA LEU A 337 -15.93 46.60 -6.96
C LEU A 337 -17.19 47.41 -7.33
N PHE A 338 -17.86 47.96 -6.32
CA PHE A 338 -19.04 48.80 -6.51
C PHE A 338 -18.71 50.09 -7.25
N PHE A 339 -17.63 50.78 -6.89
CA PHE A 339 -17.20 51.98 -7.62
C PHE A 339 -16.82 51.68 -9.08
N GLY A 340 -16.09 50.59 -9.32
CA GLY A 340 -15.74 50.14 -10.66
C GLY A 340 -17.00 49.77 -11.48
N PHE A 341 -17.97 49.10 -10.85
CA PHE A 341 -19.25 48.78 -11.46
C PHE A 341 -20.05 50.03 -11.82
N VAL A 342 -20.21 50.97 -10.88
CA VAL A 342 -20.93 52.24 -11.11
C VAL A 342 -20.24 53.05 -12.20
N ALA A 343 -18.92 53.17 -12.19
CA ALA A 343 -18.17 53.86 -13.24
C ALA A 343 -18.37 53.21 -14.61
N SER A 344 -18.35 51.87 -14.68
CA SER A 344 -18.59 51.13 -15.92
C SER A 344 -20.01 51.33 -16.45
N VAL A 345 -21.02 51.34 -15.57
CA VAL A 345 -22.41 51.62 -15.94
C VAL A 345 -22.57 53.06 -16.44
N LEU A 346 -21.95 54.04 -15.78
CA LEU A 346 -21.99 55.43 -16.22
C LEU A 346 -21.32 55.61 -17.59
N LEU A 347 -20.15 54.99 -17.79
CA LEU A 347 -19.46 55.02 -19.08
C LEU A 347 -20.27 54.32 -20.18
N LEU A 348 -20.94 53.21 -19.87
CA LEU A 348 -21.84 52.52 -20.79
C LEU A 348 -23.02 53.43 -21.18
N VAL A 349 -23.67 54.07 -20.21
CA VAL A 349 -24.77 55.01 -20.46
C VAL A 349 -24.28 56.18 -21.32
N LEU A 350 -23.10 56.72 -21.04
CA LEU A 350 -22.49 57.79 -21.82
C LEU A 350 -22.19 57.35 -23.25
N ALA A 351 -21.64 56.15 -23.43
CA ALA A 351 -21.35 55.56 -24.74
C ALA A 351 -22.64 55.33 -25.54
N ILE A 352 -23.71 54.84 -24.90
CA ILE A 352 -25.03 54.70 -25.52
C ILE A 352 -25.54 56.08 -25.93
N PHE A 353 -25.46 57.09 -25.08
CA PHE A 353 -25.95 58.44 -25.39
C PHE A 353 -25.18 59.08 -26.56
N LEU A 354 -23.86 58.91 -26.59
CA LEU A 354 -22.99 59.38 -27.67
C LEU A 354 -23.27 58.65 -29.00
N THR A 355 -23.58 57.35 -28.95
CA THR A 355 -23.90 56.57 -30.15
C THR A 355 -25.35 56.75 -30.62
N TYR A 356 -26.30 57.00 -29.72
CA TYR A 356 -27.72 57.25 -30.05
C TYR A 356 -27.92 58.55 -30.87
N GLY A 357 -27.01 59.51 -30.73
CA GLY A 357 -27.01 60.72 -31.57
C GLY A 357 -26.41 60.50 -32.97
N ALA A 358 -25.54 59.49 -33.13
CA ALA A 358 -24.84 59.20 -34.38
C ALA A 358 -25.62 58.25 -35.32
N THR A 359 -26.66 57.57 -34.82
CA THR A 359 -27.43 56.57 -35.59
C THR A 359 -28.45 57.15 -36.58
N LYS A 360 -28.51 58.49 -36.76
CA LYS A 360 -29.23 59.12 -37.89
C LYS A 360 -28.38 59.28 -39.15
N ALA A 361 -27.11 58.86 -39.14
CA ALA A 361 -26.39 58.61 -40.37
C ALA A 361 -26.68 57.17 -40.81
N SER A 362 -27.42 57.05 -41.91
CA SER A 362 -27.66 55.79 -42.63
C SER A 362 -26.36 54.99 -42.78
N TYR A 363 -26.26 53.88 -42.05
CA TYR A 363 -25.24 52.87 -42.26
C TYR A 363 -25.49 52.19 -43.61
N MET A 364 -24.89 52.73 -44.69
CA MET A 364 -24.33 51.85 -45.70
C MET A 364 -23.16 51.14 -45.03
N LEU A 365 -23.32 49.85 -44.76
CA LEU A 365 -22.24 48.93 -44.37
C LEU A 365 -21.24 48.87 -45.54
N ASP A 366 -20.32 49.81 -45.58
CA ASP A 366 -19.18 49.79 -46.49
C ASP A 366 -17.91 49.83 -45.64
N GLY A 367 -17.44 48.66 -45.25
CA GLY A 367 -16.26 48.49 -44.41
C GLY A 367 -16.46 47.48 -43.30
N MET A 368 -16.52 46.20 -43.65
CA MET A 368 -16.20 45.15 -42.69
C MET A 368 -14.74 45.35 -42.29
N GLY A 369 -14.52 45.91 -41.10
CA GLY A 369 -13.19 46.24 -40.62
C GLY A 369 -12.28 45.00 -40.55
N PRO A 370 -10.96 45.15 -40.78
CA PRO A 370 -10.03 44.03 -40.82
C PRO A 370 -10.05 43.17 -39.54
N LEU A 371 -10.43 43.73 -38.40
CA LEU A 371 -10.63 43.00 -37.14
C LEU A 371 -11.81 42.03 -37.17
N HIS A 372 -12.91 42.36 -37.84
CA HIS A 372 -14.03 41.42 -38.01
C HIS A 372 -13.66 40.29 -38.98
N VAL A 373 -12.85 40.57 -40.00
CA VAL A 373 -12.32 39.55 -40.92
C VAL A 373 -11.31 38.64 -40.20
N ILE A 374 -10.45 39.20 -39.34
CA ILE A 374 -9.52 38.45 -38.50
C ILE A 374 -10.28 37.57 -37.49
N TRP A 375 -11.34 38.09 -36.87
CA TRP A 375 -12.17 37.33 -35.94
C TRP A 375 -12.86 36.15 -36.64
N LEU A 376 -13.46 36.39 -37.82
CA LEU A 376 -14.13 35.32 -38.60
C LEU A 376 -13.15 34.27 -39.14
N THR A 377 -11.91 34.65 -39.46
CA THR A 377 -10.88 33.72 -39.96
C THR A 377 -10.15 32.97 -38.85
N ALA A 378 -10.15 33.48 -37.62
CA ALA A 378 -9.56 32.82 -36.46
C ALA A 378 -10.41 31.62 -35.98
N GLU A 379 -11.73 31.73 -36.09
CA GLU A 379 -12.66 30.74 -35.52
C GLU A 379 -12.93 29.55 -36.47
N HIS A 380 -12.56 29.65 -37.75
CA HIS A 380 -12.84 28.62 -38.76
C HIS A 380 -11.58 28.19 -39.53
N ALA A 381 -10.96 27.10 -39.09
CA ALA A 381 -9.68 26.58 -39.62
C ALA A 381 -9.71 26.26 -41.12
N ASP A 382 -10.87 25.87 -41.66
CA ASP A 382 -11.03 25.52 -43.07
C ASP A 382 -10.97 26.74 -44.01
N LEU A 383 -11.47 27.89 -43.56
CA LEU A 383 -11.39 29.15 -44.30
C LEU A 383 -9.94 29.66 -44.36
N ARG A 384 -9.21 29.53 -43.25
CA ARG A 384 -7.80 29.90 -43.16
C ARG A 384 -6.92 29.10 -44.12
N LYS A 385 -7.17 27.79 -44.27
CA LYS A 385 -6.40 26.92 -45.17
C LYS A 385 -6.65 27.22 -46.65
N ARG A 386 -7.87 27.65 -47.01
CA ARG A 386 -8.23 28.02 -48.39
C ARG A 386 -7.77 29.42 -48.78
N ILE A 387 -7.86 30.41 -47.89
CA ILE A 387 -7.35 31.77 -48.15
C ILE A 387 -5.83 31.75 -48.31
N ALA A 388 -5.12 30.94 -47.52
CA ALA A 388 -3.67 30.76 -47.63
C ALA A 388 -3.22 30.05 -48.92
N SER A 389 -4.13 29.40 -49.65
CA SER A 389 -3.81 28.71 -50.91
C SER A 389 -3.83 29.61 -52.15
N VAL A 390 -4.27 30.88 -52.00
CA VAL A 390 -4.31 31.85 -53.09
C VAL A 390 -2.98 32.59 -53.15
N GLY A 391 -2.09 32.17 -54.05
CA GLY A 391 -0.73 32.70 -54.16
C GLY A 391 -0.63 34.15 -54.67
N GLU A 392 -1.63 34.66 -55.40
CA GLU A 392 -1.69 36.04 -55.87
C GLU A 392 -3.11 36.61 -55.66
N PRO A 393 -3.28 37.69 -54.88
CA PRO A 393 -4.59 38.20 -54.48
C PRO A 393 -5.22 39.06 -55.59
N ALA A 394 -5.75 38.41 -56.64
CA ALA A 394 -6.67 39.05 -57.58
C ALA A 394 -8.12 38.87 -57.11
N THR A 395 -8.94 39.91 -57.24
CA THR A 395 -10.35 39.93 -56.78
C THR A 395 -11.23 38.87 -57.44
N SER A 396 -10.88 38.43 -58.65
CA SER A 396 -11.54 37.32 -59.35
C SER A 396 -11.28 35.96 -58.70
N ASP A 397 -10.08 35.74 -58.18
CA ASP A 397 -9.67 34.44 -57.62
C ASP A 397 -10.17 34.26 -56.19
N LEU A 398 -10.23 35.34 -55.41
CA LEU A 398 -10.90 35.37 -54.11
C LEU A 398 -12.40 35.11 -54.23
N ARG A 399 -13.04 35.60 -55.30
CA ARG A 399 -14.47 35.35 -55.56
C ARG A 399 -14.75 33.92 -56.03
N ARG A 400 -13.78 33.27 -56.70
CA ARG A 400 -13.85 31.85 -57.08
C ARG A 400 -13.65 30.92 -55.87
N ALA A 401 -12.79 31.30 -54.93
CA ALA A 401 -12.57 30.54 -53.70
C ALA A 401 -13.77 30.56 -52.72
N GLY A 402 -14.66 31.56 -52.84
CA GLY A 402 -15.86 31.73 -52.01
C GLY A 402 -17.15 31.06 -52.50
N MET A 403 -17.15 30.42 -53.68
CA MET A 403 -18.31 29.65 -54.15
C MET A 403 -18.26 28.21 -53.59
N LEU A 404 -19.07 27.94 -52.58
CA LEU A 404 -19.25 26.61 -52.00
C LEU A 404 -20.18 25.78 -52.89
N GLU A 405 -19.69 24.63 -53.34
CA GLU A 405 -20.50 23.60 -53.99
C GLU A 405 -21.23 22.81 -52.89
N THR A 406 -22.53 23.04 -52.74
CA THR A 406 -23.35 22.25 -51.81
C THR A 406 -23.68 20.91 -52.45
N ILE A 407 -22.83 19.92 -52.20
CA ILE A 407 -23.10 18.51 -52.49
C ILE A 407 -23.82 17.94 -51.26
N SER A 408 -25.09 17.55 -51.41
CA SER A 408 -25.76 16.68 -50.44
C SER A 408 -25.25 15.26 -50.67
N LEU A 409 -24.60 14.68 -49.67
CA LEU A 409 -24.28 13.26 -49.66
C LEU A 409 -24.92 12.60 -48.42
N ASP A 410 -25.80 11.67 -48.78
CA ASP A 410 -26.37 10.57 -48.01
C ASP A 410 -25.31 9.45 -47.82
N HIS A 411 -25.59 8.59 -46.83
CA HIS A 411 -24.96 7.31 -46.48
C HIS A 411 -23.69 7.27 -45.62
N GLY A 412 -23.83 6.55 -44.49
CA GLY A 412 -22.98 5.39 -44.18
C GLY A 412 -21.94 5.58 -43.09
N ALA A 413 -22.32 5.34 -41.83
CA ALA A 413 -21.36 5.11 -40.75
C ALA A 413 -21.29 3.62 -40.42
N SER A 414 -20.12 3.01 -40.67
CA SER A 414 -19.70 1.72 -40.14
C SER A 414 -18.67 1.89 -39.03
N ASN A 415 -18.89 1.16 -37.94
CA ASN A 415 -17.95 0.56 -36.97
C ASN A 415 -16.84 1.43 -36.35
N VAL A 416 -17.00 1.72 -35.06
CA VAL A 416 -15.98 1.41 -34.02
C VAL A 416 -16.71 0.96 -32.73
N THR A 417 -16.12 -0.05 -32.11
CA THR A 417 -16.47 -0.87 -30.95
C THR A 417 -16.92 -0.12 -29.68
N LEU A 418 -18.10 -0.48 -29.18
CA LEU A 418 -18.54 -0.32 -27.80
C LEU A 418 -18.33 -1.66 -27.08
N VAL A 419 -17.66 -1.61 -25.92
CA VAL A 419 -17.67 -2.70 -24.94
C VAL A 419 -18.98 -2.56 -24.17
N ASP A 420 -19.90 -3.49 -24.38
CA ASP A 420 -21.10 -3.62 -23.57
C ASP A 420 -20.90 -4.77 -22.58
N VAL A 421 -21.10 -4.45 -21.30
CA VAL A 421 -21.15 -5.40 -20.19
C VAL A 421 -22.63 -5.63 -19.91
N GLU A 422 -23.12 -6.82 -20.23
CA GLU A 422 -24.48 -7.23 -19.91
C GLU A 422 -24.47 -8.22 -18.74
N TYR A 423 -25.19 -7.86 -17.67
CA TYR A 423 -25.56 -8.76 -16.60
C TYR A 423 -27.02 -9.19 -16.79
N THR A 424 -27.32 -10.48 -16.67
CA THR A 424 -28.67 -10.92 -16.33
C THR A 424 -28.68 -12.03 -15.30
N ARG A 425 -29.59 -11.85 -14.35
CA ARG A 425 -29.94 -12.68 -13.22
C ARG A 425 -30.89 -13.79 -13.70
N VAL A 426 -30.72 -15.01 -13.20
CA VAL A 426 -31.78 -16.02 -13.24
C VAL A 426 -31.99 -16.53 -11.83
N ASP A 427 -32.93 -15.90 -11.14
CA ASP A 427 -33.69 -16.55 -10.08
C ASP A 427 -34.59 -17.60 -10.74
N GLY A 428 -34.61 -18.80 -10.17
CA GLY A 428 -35.26 -19.97 -10.73
C GLY A 428 -36.79 -19.94 -10.66
N LYS A 429 -37.40 -20.97 -11.26
CA LYS A 429 -38.23 -21.96 -10.56
C LYS A 429 -39.00 -22.87 -11.52
N ASP A 430 -39.07 -24.12 -11.09
CA ASP A 430 -40.23 -25.02 -11.09
C ASP A 430 -40.77 -25.63 -12.41
N ASN A 431 -40.96 -26.96 -12.31
CA ASN A 431 -41.93 -27.84 -12.97
C ASN A 431 -41.61 -28.33 -14.40
N GLU A 432 -41.07 -29.54 -14.54
CA GLU A 432 -41.80 -30.83 -14.67
C GLU A 432 -40.86 -32.03 -14.52
#